data_AF-A0A2V9TMB5-F1
#
_entry.id   AF-A0A2V9TMB5-F1
#
_cell.length_a   1.000
_cell.length_b   1.000
_cell.length_c   1.000
_cell.angle_alpha   90.00
_cell.angle_beta   90.00
_cell.angle_gamma   90.00
#
_symmetry.space_group_name_H-M   'P 1'
#
loop_
_entity.id
_entity.type
_entity.pdbx_description
1 polymer ?
#
loop_
_entity_poly.entity_id
_entity_poly.type
_entity_poly.pdbx_seq_one_letter_code
_entity_poly.pdbx_strand_id
1 'polypeptide(L)'
;MQQELERIFRLMGLLYPHLDVHSAYLGLQSKNVSVYDNALEFLDNVLKSQLREMLVPLLDGKVTVAERARLAQRLVRAKVENQEQAVVALVTSDDPWLRSCGAYAIGTFGMKSLEGELNRCLNDSDPLLRETARAAKLRLDALAAKA
;
A
#
# COMPACT_ATOMS: atom_id res chain seq x y z
N MET A 1 -11.16 -1.57 -2.68
CA MET A 1 -11.04 -0.11 -2.91
C MET A 1 -11.64 0.73 -1.79
N GLN A 2 -12.88 0.49 -1.34
CA GLN A 2 -13.51 1.37 -0.33
C GLN A 2 -12.72 1.47 1.00
N GLN A 3 -12.23 0.35 1.53
CA GLN A 3 -11.39 0.36 2.74
C GLN A 3 -10.09 1.14 2.56
N GLU A 4 -9.44 1.01 1.39
CA GLU A 4 -8.19 1.72 1.11
C GLU A 4 -8.43 3.22 0.92
N LEU A 5 -9.54 3.58 0.29
CA LEU A 5 -9.98 4.97 0.19
C LEU A 5 -10.18 5.57 1.59
N GLU A 6 -10.91 4.87 2.46
CA GLU A 6 -11.12 5.31 3.84
C GLU A 6 -9.80 5.51 4.59
N ARG A 7 -8.84 4.57 4.45
CA ARG A 7 -7.50 4.70 5.06
C ARG A 7 -6.74 5.91 4.53
N ILE A 8 -6.75 6.15 3.22
CA ILE A 8 -6.12 7.33 2.60
C ILE A 8 -6.70 8.60 3.23
N PHE A 9 -8.03 8.73 3.31
CA PHE A 9 -8.68 9.92 3.86
C PHE A 9 -8.43 10.10 5.35
N ARG A 10 -8.37 9.01 6.13
CA ARG A 10 -7.97 9.07 7.55
C ARG A 10 -6.54 9.57 7.70
N LEU A 11 -5.60 9.07 6.91
CA LEU A 11 -4.21 9.54 6.90
C LEU A 11 -4.12 11.00 6.46
N MET A 12 -4.89 11.40 5.45
CA MET A 12 -4.97 12.81 5.04
C MET A 12 -5.52 13.70 6.14
N GLY A 13 -6.50 13.24 6.93
CA GLY A 13 -7.01 13.99 8.09
C GLY A 13 -5.94 14.24 9.16
N LEU A 14 -4.97 13.33 9.29
CA LEU A 14 -3.81 13.52 10.17
C LEU A 14 -2.78 14.47 9.57
N LEU A 15 -2.53 14.38 8.26
CA LEU A 15 -1.53 15.21 7.56
C LEU A 15 -2.02 16.64 7.30
N TYR A 16 -3.33 16.84 7.18
CA TYR A 16 -3.98 18.10 6.84
C TYR A 16 -5.16 18.39 7.77
N PRO A 17 -4.94 18.62 9.06
CA PRO A 17 -6.00 18.78 10.06
C PRO A 17 -6.90 20.01 9.83
N HIS A 18 -6.44 20.97 9.01
CA HIS A 18 -7.18 22.18 8.67
C HIS A 18 -8.05 22.04 7.40
N LEU A 19 -7.88 20.95 6.65
CA LEU A 19 -8.66 20.69 5.45
C LEU A 19 -9.89 19.83 5.78
N ASP A 20 -11.02 20.15 5.18
CA ASP A 20 -12.23 19.33 5.29
C ASP A 20 -12.17 18.10 4.36
N VAL A 21 -11.20 17.23 4.63
CA VAL A 21 -11.00 15.99 3.88
C VAL A 21 -12.13 14.99 4.12
N HIS A 22 -12.87 15.11 5.23
CA HIS A 22 -14.00 14.24 5.52
C HIS A 22 -15.17 14.53 4.57
N SER A 23 -15.52 15.80 4.36
CA SER A 23 -16.54 16.17 3.37
C SER A 23 -16.13 15.76 1.95
N ALA A 24 -14.83 15.89 1.61
CA ALA A 24 -14.32 15.42 0.31
C ALA A 24 -14.48 13.91 0.14
N TYR A 25 -14.21 13.11 1.19
CA TYR A 25 -14.45 11.66 1.18
C TYR A 25 -15.92 11.31 0.90
N LEU A 26 -16.85 11.98 1.60
CA LEU A 26 -18.29 11.77 1.38
C LEU A 26 -18.72 12.18 -0.03
N GLY A 27 -18.18 13.30 -0.53
CA GLY A 27 -18.47 13.79 -1.88
C GLY A 27 -18.04 12.80 -2.98
N LEU A 28 -16.86 12.17 -2.83
CA LEU A 28 -16.39 11.13 -3.75
C LEU A 28 -17.21 9.83 -3.71
N GLN A 29 -18.03 9.62 -2.68
CA GLN A 29 -18.97 8.49 -2.60
C GLN A 29 -20.37 8.83 -3.14
N SER A 30 -20.61 10.10 -3.48
CA SER A 30 -21.91 10.55 -3.96
C SER A 30 -22.22 9.99 -5.34
N LYS A 31 -23.49 9.64 -5.57
CA LYS A 31 -24.00 9.32 -6.91
C LYS A 31 -24.29 10.57 -7.75
N ASN A 32 -24.29 11.75 -7.13
CA ASN A 32 -24.48 13.02 -7.83
C ASN A 32 -23.14 13.46 -8.42
N VAL A 33 -23.08 13.53 -9.76
CA VAL A 33 -21.87 13.88 -10.52
C VAL A 33 -21.29 15.24 -10.11
N SER A 34 -22.13 16.26 -9.91
CA SER A 34 -21.65 17.58 -9.48
C SER A 34 -21.03 17.56 -8.09
N VAL A 35 -21.60 16.79 -7.16
CA VAL A 35 -21.04 16.63 -5.80
C VAL A 35 -19.71 15.90 -5.86
N TYR A 36 -19.62 14.86 -6.69
CA TYR A 36 -18.40 14.10 -6.91
C TYR A 36 -17.30 14.98 -7.53
N ASP A 37 -17.62 15.70 -8.61
CA ASP A 37 -16.67 16.58 -9.31
C ASP A 37 -16.18 17.71 -8.40
N ASN A 38 -17.07 18.33 -7.60
CA ASN A 38 -16.69 19.35 -6.62
C ASN A 38 -15.71 18.81 -5.56
N ALA A 39 -15.90 17.57 -5.10
CA ALA A 39 -15.00 16.94 -4.13
C ALA A 39 -13.64 16.65 -4.74
N LEU A 40 -13.60 16.21 -6.01
CA LEU A 40 -12.36 15.97 -6.73
C LEU A 40 -11.61 17.28 -7.00
N GLU A 41 -12.30 18.33 -7.43
CA GLU A 41 -11.75 19.67 -7.67
C GLU A 41 -11.19 20.28 -6.37
N PHE A 42 -11.92 20.15 -5.26
CA PHE A 42 -11.42 20.59 -3.96
C PHE A 42 -10.06 19.94 -3.65
N LEU A 43 -9.94 18.62 -3.81
CA LEU A 43 -8.70 17.88 -3.57
C LEU A 43 -7.58 18.30 -4.51
N ASP A 44 -7.88 18.54 -5.79
CA ASP A 44 -6.90 19.01 -6.77
C ASP A 44 -6.33 20.40 -6.40
N ASN A 45 -7.15 21.26 -5.80
CA ASN A 45 -6.76 22.60 -5.40
C ASN A 45 -6.02 22.67 -4.06
N VAL A 46 -6.38 21.83 -3.09
CA VAL A 46 -5.82 21.93 -1.71
C VAL A 46 -4.60 21.05 -1.46
N LEU A 47 -4.39 20.00 -2.25
CA LEU A 47 -3.28 19.07 -2.06
C LEU A 47 -1.96 19.63 -2.62
N LYS A 48 -0.86 19.41 -1.90
CA LYS A 48 0.49 19.72 -2.39
C LYS A 48 0.84 18.85 -3.60
N SER A 49 1.66 19.38 -4.53
CA SER A 49 1.92 18.78 -5.85
C SER A 49 2.21 17.27 -5.80
N GLN A 50 3.15 16.84 -4.95
CA GLN A 50 3.52 15.42 -4.87
C GLN A 50 2.35 14.50 -4.48
N LEU A 51 1.54 14.91 -3.51
CA LEU A 51 0.41 14.11 -3.07
C LEU A 51 -0.78 14.20 -4.04
N ARG A 52 -0.99 15.38 -4.63
CA ARG A 52 -2.00 15.62 -5.67
C ARG A 52 -1.77 14.74 -6.89
N GLU A 53 -0.55 14.75 -7.44
CA GLU A 53 -0.16 13.95 -8.60
C GLU A 53 -0.33 12.44 -8.37
N MET A 54 -0.24 12.01 -7.11
CA MET A 54 -0.45 10.63 -6.71
C MET A 54 -1.93 10.29 -6.50
N LEU A 55 -2.66 11.10 -5.74
CA LEU A 55 -4.00 10.77 -5.27
C LEU A 55 -5.09 11.13 -6.26
N VAL A 56 -5.06 12.31 -6.89
CA VAL A 56 -6.15 12.76 -7.77
C VAL A 56 -6.44 11.75 -8.88
N PRO A 57 -5.42 11.21 -9.60
CA PRO A 57 -5.68 10.18 -10.60
C PRO A 57 -6.20 8.84 -10.04
N LEU A 58 -5.90 8.52 -8.78
CA LEU A 58 -6.44 7.32 -8.11
C LEU A 58 -7.89 7.52 -7.66
N LEU A 59 -8.31 8.76 -7.48
CA LEU A 59 -9.65 9.12 -7.01
C LEU A 59 -10.61 9.36 -8.19
N ASP A 60 -10.11 9.91 -9.30
CA ASP A 60 -10.89 10.23 -10.50
C ASP A 60 -11.47 8.96 -11.16
N GLY A 61 -12.81 8.89 -11.19
CA GLY A 61 -13.59 7.80 -11.77
C GLY A 61 -13.46 7.69 -13.28
N LYS A 62 -12.93 8.71 -13.96
CA LYS A 62 -12.64 8.70 -15.40
C LYS A 62 -11.33 7.96 -15.70
N VAL A 63 -10.43 7.83 -14.72
CA VAL A 63 -9.16 7.10 -14.88
C VAL A 63 -9.41 5.61 -14.80
N THR A 64 -9.08 4.91 -15.89
CA THR A 64 -9.27 3.46 -16.02
C THR A 64 -8.36 2.67 -15.08
N VAL A 65 -8.74 1.41 -14.80
CA VAL A 65 -7.91 0.50 -13.99
C VAL A 65 -6.51 0.33 -14.58
N ALA A 66 -6.39 0.27 -15.91
CA ALA A 66 -5.11 0.13 -16.59
C ALA A 66 -4.21 1.38 -16.40
N GLU A 67 -4.78 2.58 -16.45
CA GLU A 67 -4.06 3.82 -16.19
C GLU A 67 -3.63 3.93 -14.72
N ARG A 68 -4.51 3.57 -13.78
CA ARG A 68 -4.17 3.49 -12.34
C ARG A 68 -3.03 2.51 -12.09
N ALA A 69 -3.04 1.36 -12.75
CA ALA A 69 -1.96 0.37 -12.65
C ALA A 69 -0.63 0.92 -13.19
N ARG A 70 -0.63 1.63 -14.33
CA ARG A 70 0.57 2.29 -14.88
C ARG A 70 1.11 3.37 -13.94
N LEU A 71 0.23 4.16 -13.33
CA LEU A 71 0.62 5.15 -12.32
C LEU A 71 1.25 4.47 -11.10
N ALA A 72 0.62 3.42 -10.57
CA ALA A 72 1.16 2.65 -9.45
C ALA A 72 2.54 2.05 -9.78
N GLN A 73 2.73 1.49 -10.98
CA GLN A 73 4.03 0.96 -11.41
C GLN A 73 5.13 2.03 -11.43
N ARG A 74 4.81 3.25 -11.86
CA ARG A 74 5.76 4.38 -11.83
C ARG A 74 6.12 4.79 -10.41
N LEU A 75 5.14 4.79 -9.51
CA LEU A 75 5.32 5.19 -8.11
C LEU A 75 6.12 4.16 -7.32
N VAL A 76 5.77 2.88 -7.44
CA VAL A 76 6.40 1.77 -6.71
C VAL A 76 7.69 1.31 -7.40
N ARG A 77 7.95 1.74 -8.64
CA ARG A 77 9.08 1.31 -9.48
C ARG A 77 9.17 -0.21 -9.65
N ALA A 78 8.02 -0.89 -9.53
CA ALA A 78 7.91 -2.33 -9.65
C ALA A 78 6.67 -2.70 -10.45
N LYS A 79 6.77 -3.74 -11.27
CA LYS A 79 5.62 -4.38 -11.90
C LYS A 79 5.08 -5.44 -10.94
N VAL A 80 3.88 -5.21 -10.42
CA VAL A 80 3.19 -6.12 -9.50
C VAL A 80 1.97 -6.68 -10.20
N GLU A 81 2.05 -7.92 -10.65
CA GLU A 81 0.98 -8.64 -11.34
C GLU A 81 0.26 -9.63 -10.44
N ASN A 82 0.90 -10.05 -9.34
CA ASN A 82 0.33 -10.99 -8.38
C ASN A 82 0.84 -10.71 -6.96
N GLN A 83 0.25 -11.42 -6.00
CA GLN A 83 0.54 -11.26 -4.58
C GLN A 83 2.00 -11.58 -4.23
N GLU A 84 2.59 -12.60 -4.85
CA GLU A 84 3.99 -12.99 -4.59
C GLU A 84 4.96 -11.90 -5.06
N GLN A 85 4.76 -11.34 -6.26
CA GLN A 85 5.55 -10.22 -6.77
C GLN A 85 5.44 -8.98 -5.87
N ALA A 86 4.25 -8.73 -5.29
CA ALA A 86 4.06 -7.64 -4.34
C ALA A 86 4.93 -7.85 -3.09
N VAL A 87 4.95 -9.06 -2.56
CA VAL A 87 5.74 -9.42 -1.38
C VAL A 87 7.24 -9.38 -1.69
N VAL A 88 7.67 -9.82 -2.87
CA VAL A 88 9.05 -9.67 -3.33
C VAL A 88 9.45 -8.19 -3.35
N ALA A 89 8.64 -7.33 -3.98
CA ALA A 89 8.93 -5.89 -4.04
C ALA A 89 9.07 -5.24 -2.65
N LEU A 90 8.32 -5.73 -1.65
CA LEU A 90 8.43 -5.28 -0.27
C LEU A 90 9.71 -5.80 0.40
N VAL A 91 9.97 -7.11 0.38
CA VAL A 91 11.10 -7.72 1.11
C VAL A 91 12.46 -7.32 0.54
N THR A 92 12.51 -6.92 -0.74
CA THR A 92 13.71 -6.41 -1.42
C THR A 92 13.77 -4.88 -1.48
N SER A 93 12.89 -4.17 -0.77
CA SER A 93 12.93 -2.70 -0.72
C SER A 93 14.21 -2.18 -0.06
N ASP A 94 14.64 -0.96 -0.38
CA ASP A 94 15.72 -0.28 0.35
C ASP A 94 15.25 0.25 1.72
N ASP A 95 13.93 0.35 1.93
CA ASP A 95 13.32 0.83 3.17
C ASP A 95 13.18 -0.32 4.20
N PRO A 96 13.85 -0.25 5.37
CA PRO A 96 13.82 -1.34 6.36
C PRO A 96 12.41 -1.68 6.88
N TRP A 97 11.51 -0.71 6.93
CA TRP A 97 10.14 -0.93 7.35
C TRP A 97 9.36 -1.72 6.30
N LEU A 98 9.46 -1.36 5.01
CA LEU A 98 8.85 -2.12 3.92
C LEU A 98 9.43 -3.53 3.80
N ARG A 99 10.75 -3.70 4.00
CA ARG A 99 11.38 -5.03 4.08
C ARG A 99 10.76 -5.87 5.19
N SER A 100 10.54 -5.27 6.35
CA SER A 100 9.88 -5.93 7.48
C SER A 100 8.44 -6.30 7.16
N CYS A 101 7.68 -5.42 6.49
CA CYS A 101 6.34 -5.75 5.99
C CYS A 101 6.37 -6.93 5.01
N GLY A 102 7.37 -6.98 4.11
CA GLY A 102 7.58 -8.10 3.19
C GLY A 102 7.86 -9.41 3.93
N ALA A 103 8.81 -9.41 4.87
CA ALA A 103 9.14 -10.57 5.69
C ALA A 103 7.92 -11.08 6.50
N TYR A 104 7.16 -10.16 7.10
CA TYR A 104 5.91 -10.48 7.78
C TYR A 104 4.91 -11.15 6.83
N ALA A 105 4.69 -10.56 5.65
CA ALA A 105 3.76 -11.05 4.65
C ALA A 105 4.11 -12.47 4.17
N ILE A 106 5.41 -12.77 3.96
CA ILE A 106 5.87 -14.13 3.62
C ILE A 106 5.34 -15.15 4.64
N GLY A 107 5.52 -14.88 5.94
CA GLY A 107 5.07 -15.76 7.01
C GLY A 107 3.55 -15.83 7.14
N THR A 108 2.85 -14.71 7.02
CA THR A 108 1.39 -14.63 7.14
C THR A 108 0.67 -15.35 5.99
N PHE A 109 1.20 -15.26 4.77
CA PHE A 109 0.60 -15.87 3.59
C PHE A 109 1.11 -17.27 3.28
N GLY A 110 2.03 -17.82 4.08
CA GLY A 110 2.53 -19.17 3.86
C GLY A 110 3.42 -19.32 2.61
N MET A 111 4.09 -18.25 2.17
CA MET A 111 4.83 -18.21 0.90
C MET A 111 6.16 -18.96 0.97
N LYS A 112 6.10 -20.29 0.86
CA LYS A 112 7.30 -21.16 0.92
C LYS A 112 8.31 -20.90 -0.19
N SER A 113 7.86 -20.49 -1.38
CA SER A 113 8.74 -20.07 -2.48
C SER A 113 9.68 -18.92 -2.10
N LEU A 114 9.31 -18.09 -1.13
CA LEU A 114 10.08 -16.93 -0.67
C LEU A 114 10.89 -17.18 0.62
N GLU A 115 10.99 -18.44 1.07
CA GLU A 115 11.75 -18.79 2.28
C GLU A 115 13.23 -18.38 2.17
N GLY A 116 13.80 -18.41 0.96
CA GLY A 116 15.16 -17.94 0.70
C GLY A 116 15.37 -16.45 1.03
N GLU A 117 14.43 -15.58 0.65
CA GLU A 117 14.47 -14.15 0.99
C GLU A 117 14.33 -13.93 2.50
N LEU A 118 13.46 -14.72 3.13
CA LEU A 118 13.28 -14.67 4.58
C LEU A 118 14.55 -15.05 5.34
N ASN A 119 15.25 -16.08 4.88
CA ASN A 119 16.50 -16.53 5.50
C ASN A 119 17.60 -15.46 5.44
N ARG A 120 17.67 -14.66 4.37
CA ARG A 120 18.61 -13.52 4.28
C ARG A 120 18.32 -12.47 5.35
N CYS A 121 17.05 -12.27 5.70
CA CYS A 121 16.62 -11.28 6.69
C CYS A 121 16.93 -11.71 8.15
N LEU A 122 17.18 -12.99 8.43
CA LEU A 122 17.41 -13.52 9.79
C LEU A 122 18.69 -12.99 10.46
N ASN A 123 19.63 -12.49 9.66
CA ASN A 123 20.90 -11.93 10.13
C ASN A 123 21.06 -10.46 9.73
N ASP A 124 19.98 -9.79 9.36
CA ASP A 124 20.04 -8.38 8.97
C ASP A 124 20.48 -7.50 10.16
N SER A 125 21.16 -6.40 9.86
CA SER A 125 21.54 -5.39 10.84
C SER A 125 20.33 -4.75 11.52
N ASP A 126 19.23 -4.56 10.78
CA ASP A 126 18.01 -3.96 11.30
C ASP A 126 17.31 -4.91 12.30
N PRO A 127 17.14 -4.50 13.58
CA PRO A 127 16.55 -5.37 14.59
C PRO A 127 15.08 -5.75 14.33
N LEU A 128 14.29 -4.82 13.77
CA LEU A 128 12.88 -5.06 13.50
C LEU A 128 12.72 -6.11 12.40
N LEU A 129 13.45 -5.97 11.30
CA LEU A 129 13.45 -6.92 10.20
C LEU A 129 13.90 -8.30 10.66
N ARG A 130 14.98 -8.35 11.44
CA ARG A 130 15.51 -9.60 11.97
C ARG A 130 14.50 -10.35 12.84
N GLU A 131 13.85 -9.66 13.76
CA GLU A 131 12.83 -10.26 14.62
C GLU A 131 11.59 -10.66 13.83
N THR A 132 11.16 -9.82 12.89
CA THR A 132 10.03 -10.11 12.00
C THR A 132 10.29 -11.35 11.15
N ALA A 133 11.52 -11.51 10.62
CA ALA A 133 11.92 -12.66 9.84
C ALA A 133 11.88 -13.96 10.66
N ARG A 134 12.35 -13.93 11.91
CA ARG A 134 12.28 -15.08 12.84
C ARG A 134 10.83 -15.48 13.10
N ALA A 135 9.97 -14.53 13.42
CA ALA A 135 8.55 -14.79 13.67
C ALA A 135 7.84 -15.32 12.41
N ALA A 136 8.16 -14.81 11.23
CA ALA A 136 7.63 -15.30 9.97
C ALA A 136 8.12 -16.72 9.65
N LYS A 137 9.37 -17.07 9.96
CA LYS A 137 9.92 -18.41 9.75
C LYS A 137 9.19 -19.45 10.59
N LEU A 138 8.97 -19.14 11.86
CA LEU A 138 8.18 -20.01 12.75
C LEU A 138 6.77 -20.26 12.21
N ARG A 139 6.12 -19.23 11.64
CA ARG A 139 4.79 -19.39 11.02
C ARG A 139 4.83 -20.29 9.80
N LEU A 140 5.81 -20.10 8.91
CA LEU A 140 5.99 -20.97 7.74
C LEU A 140 6.18 -22.43 8.15
N ASP A 141 6.98 -22.70 9.17
CA ASP A 141 7.28 -24.05 9.62
C ASP A 141 6.06 -24.69 10.30
N ALA A 142 5.31 -23.91 11.09
CA ALA A 142 4.04 -24.35 11.67
C ALA A 142 2.96 -24.67 10.62
N LEU A 143 2.94 -23.94 9.50
CA LEU A 143 2.02 -24.24 8.39
C LEU A 143 2.43 -25.51 7.64
N ALA A 144 3.73 -25.72 7.41
CA ALA A 144 4.23 -26.94 6.78
C ALA A 144 3.97 -28.19 7.62
N ALA A 145 4.05 -28.08 8.95
CA ALA A 145 3.76 -29.20 9.86
C ALA A 145 2.26 -29.58 9.92
N LYS A 146 1.37 -28.74 9.40
CA LYS A 146 -0.09 -28.95 9.37
C LYS A 146 -0.62 -29.39 8.00
N ALA A 147 0.19 -29.35 6.96
CA ALA A 147 -0.14 -29.75 5.60
C ALA A 147 0.19 -31.23 5.38
#